data_AF-A0A6B2LRF6-F1
#
_entry.id   AF-A0A6B2LRF6-F1
#
_cell.length_a   1.000
_cell.length_b   1.000
_cell.length_c   1.000
_cell.angle_alpha   90.00
_cell.angle_beta   90.00
_cell.angle_gamma   90.00
#
_symmetry.space_group_name_H-M   'P 1'
#
loop_
_entity.id
_entity.type
_entity.pdbx_description
1 polymer ?
#
loop_
_entity_poly.entity_id
_entity_poly.type
_entity_poly.pdbx_seq_one_letter_code
_entity_poly.pdbx_strand_id
1 'polypeptide(L)'
;MLSAVLCEYKLLFICKNMRRLSALVLALLSILEPLKYPFPVVPILPDGLVHLLSSPLPLLAGMTSKDPLKNKDIPTDLIILDIEEPLISEIPSKPSLPELPNYQKLIDTLSYFYPIIRNS
;
A
#
# COMPACT_ATOMS: atom_id res chain seq x y z
N MET A 1 3.39 -5.34 -3.72
CA MET A 1 2.86 -4.73 -2.48
C MET A 1 3.60 -5.24 -1.25
N LEU A 2 3.54 -6.52 -0.91
CA LEU A 2 4.16 -7.05 0.31
C LEU A 2 5.70 -6.79 0.38
N SER A 3 6.44 -7.01 -0.71
CA SER A 3 7.88 -6.68 -0.75
C SER A 3 8.16 -5.21 -0.47
N ALA A 4 7.29 -4.31 -0.94
CA ALA A 4 7.46 -2.88 -0.74
C ALA A 4 7.24 -2.49 0.72
N VAL A 5 6.23 -3.06 1.38
CA VAL A 5 6.02 -2.85 2.83
C VAL A 5 7.21 -3.35 3.64
N LEU A 6 7.72 -4.55 3.33
CA LEU A 6 8.85 -5.17 4.02
C LEU A 6 10.18 -4.44 3.79
N CYS A 7 10.32 -3.77 2.66
CA CYS A 7 11.47 -2.92 2.35
C CYS A 7 11.27 -1.46 2.78
N GLU A 8 10.27 -1.20 3.63
CA GLU A 8 10.00 0.11 4.21
C GLU A 8 9.75 1.21 3.16
N TYR A 9 9.11 0.86 2.03
CA TYR A 9 8.67 1.86 1.06
C TYR A 9 7.48 2.65 1.59
N LYS A 10 7.35 3.87 1.08
CA LYS A 10 6.15 4.69 1.28
C LYS A 10 5.06 4.21 0.33
N LEU A 11 3.89 3.87 0.88
CA LEU A 11 2.77 3.31 0.13
C LEU A 11 1.53 4.19 0.29
N LEU A 12 0.92 4.55 -0.83
CA LEU A 12 -0.35 5.25 -0.87
C LEU A 12 -1.38 4.47 -1.69
N PHE A 13 -2.43 4.02 -1.03
CA PHE A 13 -3.56 3.35 -1.66
C PHE A 13 -4.61 4.37 -2.12
N ILE A 14 -5.10 4.25 -3.35
CA ILE A 14 -6.21 5.05 -3.85
C ILE A 14 -7.44 4.17 -4.03
N CYS A 15 -8.54 4.51 -3.36
CA CYS A 15 -9.81 3.81 -3.54
C CYS A 15 -11.00 4.68 -3.18
N LYS A 16 -12.01 4.71 -4.06
CA LYS A 16 -13.22 5.53 -3.87
C LYS A 16 -14.03 5.11 -2.64
N ASN A 17 -13.92 3.85 -2.22
CA ASN A 17 -14.65 3.30 -1.07
C ASN A 17 -13.79 3.30 0.19
N MET A 18 -14.08 4.22 1.11
CA MET A 18 -13.40 4.38 2.41
C MET A 18 -13.33 3.10 3.26
N ARG A 19 -14.41 2.30 3.25
CA ARG A 19 -14.45 1.04 4.03
C ARG A 19 -13.48 0.02 3.45
N ARG A 20 -13.48 -0.14 2.11
CA ARG A 20 -12.54 -1.03 1.43
C ARG A 20 -11.10 -0.56 1.59
N LEU A 21 -10.86 0.74 1.47
CA LEU A 21 -9.54 1.35 1.66
C LEU A 21 -8.99 1.09 3.06
N SER A 22 -9.80 1.38 4.09
CA SER A 22 -9.41 1.15 5.48
C SER A 22 -9.15 -0.33 5.76
N ALA A 23 -10.06 -1.20 5.29
CA ALA A 23 -9.90 -2.64 5.42
C ALA A 23 -8.63 -3.15 4.73
N LEU A 24 -8.29 -2.63 3.55
CA LEU A 24 -7.08 -3.00 2.83
C LEU A 24 -5.84 -2.62 3.64
N VAL A 25 -5.73 -1.35 4.06
CA VAL A 25 -4.56 -0.85 4.80
C VAL A 25 -4.35 -1.65 6.08
N LEU A 26 -5.43 -1.94 6.82
CA LEU A 26 -5.37 -2.72 8.05
C LEU A 26 -5.09 -4.21 7.79
N ALA A 27 -5.69 -4.81 6.76
CA ALA A 27 -5.43 -6.20 6.40
C ALA A 27 -3.96 -6.41 5.99
N LEU A 28 -3.37 -5.43 5.31
CA LEU A 28 -1.95 -5.47 4.98
C LEU A 28 -1.08 -5.46 6.23
N LEU A 29 -1.43 -4.66 7.25
CA LEU A 29 -0.76 -4.68 8.54
C LEU A 29 -0.89 -6.05 9.23
N SER A 30 -2.08 -6.66 9.21
CA SER A 30 -2.31 -8.00 9.75
C SER A 30 -1.50 -9.10 9.04
N ILE A 31 -1.21 -8.94 7.74
CA ILE A 31 -0.36 -9.88 6.98
C ILE A 31 1.10 -9.82 7.43
N LEU A 32 1.56 -8.70 7.99
CA LEU A 32 2.93 -8.55 8.44
C LEU A 32 3.22 -9.31 9.74
N GLU A 33 2.20 -9.65 10.53
CA GLU A 33 2.38 -10.38 11.79
C GLU A 33 3.22 -11.65 11.61
N PRO A 34 4.26 -11.89 12.44
CA PRO A 34 4.60 -11.21 13.70
C PRO A 34 5.51 -9.96 13.56
N LEU A 35 5.80 -9.53 12.33
CA LEU A 35 6.64 -8.35 12.08
C LEU A 35 5.87 -7.09 12.47
N LYS A 36 6.53 -6.23 13.26
CA LYS A 36 5.98 -4.93 13.64
C LYS A 36 6.30 -3.92 12.56
N TYR A 37 5.28 -3.26 12.02
CA TYR A 37 5.46 -2.06 11.20
C TYR A 37 5.56 -0.83 12.13
N PRO A 38 6.76 -0.23 12.30
CA PRO A 38 6.97 0.81 13.32
C PRO A 38 6.62 2.23 12.83
N PHE A 39 6.22 2.36 11.56
CA PHE A 39 5.99 3.65 10.91
C PHE A 39 4.50 4.04 10.94
N PRO A 40 4.17 5.33 10.67
CA PRO A 40 2.79 5.78 10.66
C PRO A 40 1.91 4.99 9.68
N VAL A 41 0.73 4.60 10.17
CA VAL A 41 -0.34 3.98 9.38
C VAL A 41 -1.54 4.91 9.40
N VAL A 42 -1.94 5.41 8.24
CA VAL A 42 -3.04 6.36 8.07
C VAL A 42 -4.04 5.80 7.05
N PRO A 43 -4.95 4.90 7.46
CA PRO A 43 -5.84 4.19 6.54
C PRO A 43 -6.66 5.11 5.63
N ILE A 44 -6.98 6.30 6.13
CA ILE A 44 -7.61 7.39 5.40
C ILE A 44 -6.83 8.66 5.74
N LEU A 45 -6.08 9.18 4.78
CA LEU A 45 -5.29 10.39 4.88
C LEU A 45 -6.20 11.59 4.59
N PRO A 46 -6.41 12.49 5.57
CA PRO A 46 -7.11 13.75 5.34
C PRO A 46 -6.31 14.68 4.42
N ASP A 47 -7.01 15.53 3.66
CA ASP A 47 -6.37 16.47 2.73
C ASP A 47 -5.37 17.42 3.42
N GLY A 48 -5.66 17.83 4.67
CA GLY A 48 -4.75 18.66 5.47
C GLY A 48 -3.43 17.98 5.85
N LEU A 49 -3.35 16.66 5.77
CA LEU A 49 -2.18 15.86 6.14
C LEU A 49 -1.42 15.30 4.92
N VAL A 50 -1.75 15.72 3.70
CA VAL A 50 -1.06 15.27 2.47
C VAL A 50 0.43 15.60 2.50
N HIS A 51 0.86 16.61 3.27
CA HIS A 51 2.28 16.93 3.46
C HIS A 51 3.10 15.77 4.06
N LEU A 52 2.46 14.82 4.76
CA LEU A 52 3.12 13.62 5.28
C LEU A 52 3.73 12.75 4.17
N LEU A 53 3.23 12.83 2.94
CA LEU A 53 3.80 12.11 1.80
C LEU A 53 5.22 12.57 1.51
N SER A 54 5.55 13.84 1.75
CA SER A 54 6.89 14.41 1.55
C SER A 54 7.86 14.10 2.69
N SER A 55 7.41 13.39 3.74
CA SER A 55 8.27 12.97 4.85
C SER A 55 9.39 12.03 4.36
N PRO A 56 10.60 12.09 4.94
CA PRO A 56 11.65 11.09 4.65
C PRO A 56 11.36 9.72 5.27
N LEU A 57 10.33 9.62 6.13
CA LEU A 57 9.96 8.38 6.78
C LEU A 57 9.02 7.55 5.89
N PRO A 58 9.11 6.21 5.97
CA PRO A 58 8.08 5.32 5.43
C PRO A 58 6.71 5.68 6.00
N LEU A 59 5.68 5.47 5.20
CA LEU A 59 4.29 5.74 5.56
C LEU A 59 3.40 4.77 4.79
N LEU A 60 2.42 4.21 5.50
CA LEU A 60 1.36 3.40 4.92
C LEU A 60 0.06 4.21 4.98
N ALA A 61 -0.44 4.69 3.84
CA ALA A 61 -1.60 5.58 3.81
C ALA A 61 -2.64 5.20 2.75
N GLY A 62 -3.86 5.68 2.92
CA GLY A 62 -4.93 5.57 1.92
C GLY A 62 -5.59 6.91 1.61
N MET A 63 -5.99 7.16 0.36
CA MET A 63 -6.79 8.31 -0.07
C MET A 63 -7.96 7.89 -0.96
N THR A 64 -9.03 8.69 -0.96
CA THR A 64 -10.21 8.42 -1.81
C THR A 64 -10.11 8.95 -3.22
N SER A 65 -9.25 9.94 -3.43
CA SER A 65 -9.02 10.56 -4.73
C SER A 65 -7.54 10.98 -4.86
N LYS A 66 -7.06 11.00 -6.11
CA LYS A 66 -5.74 11.56 -6.47
C LYS A 66 -5.77 13.09 -6.59
N ASP A 67 -6.93 13.74 -6.49
CA ASP A 67 -7.05 15.19 -6.67
C ASP A 67 -6.06 16.02 -5.82
N PRO A 68 -5.84 15.71 -4.53
CA PRO A 68 -4.89 16.47 -3.71
C PRO A 68 -3.42 16.27 -4.11
N LEU A 69 -3.13 15.30 -4.98
CA LEU A 69 -1.78 15.00 -5.51
C LEU A 69 -1.48 15.73 -6.83
N LYS A 70 -2.51 16.12 -7.60
CA LYS A 70 -2.35 16.65 -8.98
C LYS A 70 -1.42 17.86 -9.11
N ASN A 71 -1.29 18.65 -8.04
CA ASN A 71 -0.49 19.88 -8.02
C ASN A 71 0.69 19.81 -7.03
N LYS A 72 1.08 18.60 -6.61
CA LYS A 72 2.18 18.40 -5.67
C LYS A 72 3.32 17.63 -6.31
N ASP A 73 4.53 17.97 -5.89
CA ASP A 73 5.71 17.18 -6.22
C ASP A 73 5.59 15.81 -5.56
N ILE A 74 5.40 14.79 -6.38
CA ILE A 74 5.29 13.40 -5.92
C ILE A 74 6.68 12.92 -5.51
N PRO A 75 6.87 12.47 -4.26
CA PRO A 75 8.13 11.93 -3.79
C PRO A 75 8.58 10.71 -4.61
N THR A 76 9.87 10.61 -4.93
CA THR A 76 10.43 9.49 -5.70
C THR A 76 10.50 8.17 -4.91
N ASP A 77 10.16 8.16 -3.63
CA ASP A 77 10.08 6.98 -2.78
C ASP A 77 8.62 6.53 -2.53
N LEU A 78 7.65 7.24 -3.10
CA LEU A 78 6.22 6.97 -2.96
C LEU A 78 5.73 6.01 -4.05
N ILE A 79 5.22 4.86 -3.64
CA ILE A 79 4.51 3.93 -4.53
C ILE A 79 3.01 4.18 -4.39
N ILE A 80 2.35 4.49 -5.51
CA ILE A 80 0.91 4.71 -5.56
C ILE A 80 0.21 3.43 -6.05
N LEU A 81 -0.82 3.02 -5.34
CA LEU A 81 -1.58 1.79 -5.61
C LEU A 81 -3.05 2.16 -5.78
N ASP A 82 -3.44 2.41 -7.02
CA ASP A 82 -4.85 2.58 -7.35
C ASP A 82 -5.56 1.23 -7.39
N ILE A 83 -6.59 1.07 -6.56
CA ILE A 83 -7.38 -0.17 -6.48
C ILE A 83 -8.38 -0.27 -7.63
N GLU A 84 -8.83 0.87 -8.16
CA GLU A 84 -9.82 0.91 -9.24
C GLU A 84 -9.14 0.75 -10.62
N GLU A 85 -7.85 1.06 -10.72
CA GLU A 85 -7.07 0.86 -11.94
C GLU A 85 -6.26 -0.46 -11.86
N PRO A 86 -6.31 -1.32 -12.90
CA PRO A 86 -5.66 -2.63 -12.89
C PRO A 86 -4.13 -2.58 -12.95
N LEU A 87 -3.54 -1.40 -13.07
CA LEU A 87 -2.09 -1.19 -13.16
C LEU A 87 -1.62 -0.48 -11.89
N ILE A 88 -0.70 -1.11 -11.15
CA ILE A 88 0.05 -0.46 -10.08
C ILE A 88 0.69 0.79 -10.68
N SER A 89 0.13 1.96 -10.35
CA SER A 89 0.50 3.22 -10.98
C SER A 89 1.76 3.73 -10.31
N GLU A 90 2.87 3.56 -11.02
CA GLU A 90 4.16 4.18 -10.73
C GLU A 90 4.89 3.55 -9.54
N ILE A 91 5.80 2.62 -9.85
CA ILE A 91 6.95 2.33 -9.00
C ILE A 91 8.00 3.37 -9.40
N PRO A 92 8.29 4.39 -8.57
CA PRO A 92 9.27 5.40 -8.94
C PRO A 92 10.66 4.77 -9.06
N SER A 93 11.48 5.42 -9.88
CA SER A 93 12.80 5.04 -10.39
C SER A 93 13.83 4.70 -9.28
N LYS A 94 13.72 3.54 -8.64
CA LYS A 94 14.73 2.94 -7.73
C LYS A 94 14.70 1.40 -7.85
N PRO A 95 15.72 0.65 -7.36
CA PRO A 95 16.00 -0.70 -7.85
C PRO A 95 14.77 -1.58 -7.71
N SER A 96 14.56 -2.43 -8.72
CA SER A 96 13.49 -3.43 -8.75
C SER A 96 13.27 -4.03 -7.37
N LEU A 97 12.04 -3.92 -6.85
CA LEU A 97 11.67 -4.50 -5.57
C LEU A 97 12.20 -5.94 -5.49
N PRO A 98 12.87 -6.33 -4.38
CA PRO A 98 13.43 -7.66 -4.28
C PRO A 98 12.31 -8.70 -4.36
N GLU A 99 12.61 -9.80 -5.04
CA GLU A 99 11.72 -10.96 -5.04
C GLU A 99 11.63 -11.51 -3.62
N LEU A 100 10.41 -11.85 -3.20
CA LEU A 100 10.21 -12.44 -1.89
C LEU A 100 10.76 -13.87 -1.89
N PRO A 101 11.48 -14.28 -0.84
CA PRO A 101 11.85 -15.68 -0.69
C PRO A 101 10.58 -16.52 -0.62
N ASN A 102 10.61 -17.70 -1.26
CA ASN A 102 9.46 -18.60 -1.34
C ASN A 102 8.17 -17.97 -1.93
N TYR A 103 8.31 -17.00 -2.85
CA TYR A 103 7.19 -16.34 -3.51
C TYR A 103 6.11 -17.32 -4.02
N GLN A 104 6.52 -18.42 -4.66
CA GLN A 104 5.58 -19.42 -5.17
C GLN A 104 4.71 -20.03 -4.06
N LYS A 105 5.34 -20.42 -2.94
CA LYS A 105 4.62 -20.99 -1.79
C LYS A 105 3.62 -20.00 -1.18
N LEU A 106 3.98 -18.71 -1.15
CA LEU A 106 3.08 -17.65 -0.71
C LEU A 106 1.85 -17.56 -1.63
N ILE A 107 2.06 -17.56 -2.95
CA ILE A 107 0.97 -17.52 -3.94
C ILE A 107 0.08 -18.77 -3.85
N ASP A 108 0.66 -19.95 -3.70
CA ASP A 108 -0.10 -21.20 -3.55
C ASP A 108 -0.97 -21.16 -2.27
N THR A 109 -0.44 -20.59 -1.19
CA THR A 109 -1.18 -20.43 0.07
C THR A 109 -2.31 -19.41 -0.06
N LEU A 110 -2.04 -18.25 -0.64
CA LEU A 110 -3.06 -17.20 -0.83
C LEU A 110 -4.16 -17.62 -1.81
N SER A 111 -3.80 -18.33 -2.88
CA SER A 111 -4.77 -18.83 -3.86
C SER A 111 -5.69 -19.89 -3.26
N TYR A 112 -5.20 -20.72 -2.33
CA TYR A 112 -6.03 -21.65 -1.56
C TYR A 112 -7.08 -20.93 -0.69
N PHE A 113 -6.72 -19.84 -0.03
CA PHE A 113 -7.63 -19.10 0.86
C PHE A 113 -8.56 -18.11 0.13
N TYR A 114 -8.16 -17.60 -1.03
CA TYR A 114 -8.93 -16.63 -1.81
C TYR A 114 -10.42 -17.00 -2.02
N PRO A 115 -10.79 -18.22 -2.46
CA PRO A 115 -12.20 -18.59 -2.63
C PRO A 115 -12.97 -18.70 -1.30
N ILE A 116 -12.29 -18.99 -0.19
CA ILE A 116 -12.89 -19.08 1.15
C ILE A 116 -13.28 -17.68 1.62
N ILE A 117 -12.36 -16.72 1.48
CA ILE A 117 -12.56 -15.33 1.92
C ILE A 117 -13.57 -14.60 1.02
N ARG A 118 -13.59 -14.89 -0.28
CA ARG A 118 -14.51 -14.24 -1.23
C ARG A 118 -15.99 -14.58 -1.00
N ASN A 119 -16.28 -15.74 -0.42
CA ASN A 119 -17.63 -16.25 -0.19
C ASN A 119 -18.12 -16.08 1.26
N SER A 120 -17.34 -15.39 2.10
CA SER A 120 -17.67 -15.06 3.49
C SER A 120 -18.24 -13.65 3.60
#